data_AF-A0A9C8ULV6-F1
#
_entry.id   AF-A0A9C8ULV6-F1
#
_cell.length_a   1.000
_cell.length_b   1.000
_cell.length_c   1.000
_cell.angle_alpha   90.00
_cell.angle_beta   90.00
_cell.angle_gamma   90.00
#
_symmetry.space_group_name_H-M   'P 1'
#
loop_
_entity.id
_entity.type
_entity.pdbx_description
1 polymer ?
#
loop_
_entity_poly.entity_id
_entity_poly.type
_entity_poly.pdbx_seq_one_letter_code
_entity_poly.pdbx_strand_id
1 'polypeptide(L)' 'LKMRPRGFMLVLVGKDGGIKLRKPRPWDVREITRSIDKMTIRQREIREEKETAGKIFD' A
#
# COMPACT_ATOMS: atom_id res chain seq x y z
N LEU A 1 22.95 4.51 -2.02
CA LEU A 1 21.83 4.83 -1.09
C LEU A 1 20.61 5.33 -1.87
N LYS A 2 19.53 4.53 -1.95
CA LYS A 2 18.34 4.70 -2.83
C LYS A 2 17.29 5.67 -2.26
N MET A 3 17.38 6.02 -0.97
CA MET A 3 16.58 7.07 -0.33
C MET A 3 17.51 8.21 0.10
N ARG A 4 17.14 9.44 -0.25
CA ARG A 4 17.89 10.67 0.02
C ARG A 4 16.92 11.77 0.48
N PRO A 5 16.31 11.63 1.67
CA PRO A 5 15.38 12.62 2.18
C PRO A 5 16.11 13.94 2.44
N ARG A 6 15.43 15.05 2.14
CA ARG A 6 15.85 16.41 2.54
C ARG A 6 14.74 16.97 3.41
N GLY A 7 14.87 16.84 4.72
CA GLY A 7 13.83 17.17 5.71
C GLY A 7 12.81 16.06 5.90
N PHE A 8 12.00 15.77 4.88
CA PHE A 8 10.96 14.74 4.94
C PHE A 8 10.84 13.96 3.63
N MET A 9 10.52 12.68 3.72
CA MET A 9 10.12 11.88 2.57
C MET A 9 9.22 10.72 3.01
N LEU A 10 8.00 10.68 2.48
CA LEU A 10 7.14 9.50 2.56
C LEU A 10 7.49 8.58 1.39
N VAL A 11 7.69 7.29 1.68
CA VAL A 11 7.92 6.27 0.67
C VAL A 11 6.98 5.09 0.90
N LEU A 12 6.24 4.71 -0.13
CA LEU A 12 5.46 3.47 -0.12
C LEU A 12 6.30 2.36 -0.76
N VAL A 13 6.56 1.29 -0.01
CA VAL A 13 7.31 0.12 -0.47
C VAL A 13 6.35 -1.04 -0.63
N GLY A 14 6.36 -1.67 -1.80
CA GLY A 14 5.56 -2.86 -2.08
C GLY A 14 6.16 -4.11 -1.45
N LYS A 15 5.36 -5.18 -1.37
CA LYS A 15 5.82 -6.50 -0.89
C LYS A 15 6.94 -7.12 -1.75
N ASP A 16 7.11 -6.62 -2.97
CA ASP A 16 8.22 -6.96 -3.89
C ASP A 16 9.52 -6.20 -3.58
N GLY A 17 9.55 -5.37 -2.53
CA GLY A 17 10.68 -4.48 -2.20
C GLY A 17 10.79 -3.27 -3.13
N GLY A 18 9.88 -3.13 -4.09
CA GLY A 18 9.83 -2.03 -5.04
C GLY A 18 9.27 -0.75 -4.43
N ILE A 19 9.80 0.40 -4.82
CA ILE A 19 9.25 1.69 -4.40
C ILE A 19 8.07 2.04 -5.30
N LYS A 20 6.89 2.18 -4.70
CA LYS A 20 5.62 2.42 -5.39
C LYS A 20 5.22 3.90 -5.39
N LEU A 21 5.64 4.65 -4.37
CA LEU A 21 5.36 6.08 -4.26
C LEU A 21 6.49 6.79 -3.50
N ARG A 22 6.75 8.04 -3.86
CA ARG A 22 7.58 8.96 -3.06
C ARG A 22 6.90 10.32 -2.98
N LYS A 23 6.91 10.94 -1.80
CA LYS A 23 6.41 12.31 -1.59
C LYS A 23 7.32 13.10 -0.65
N PRO A 24 7.60 14.38 -0.94
CA PRO A 24 8.44 15.22 -0.09
C PRO A 24 7.68 15.84 1.11
N ARG A 25 6.37 15.61 1.21
CA ARG A 25 5.48 16.14 2.25
C ARG A 25 4.63 15.03 2.85
N PRO A 26 4.14 15.17 4.10
CA PRO A 26 3.23 14.21 4.68
C PRO A 26 1.94 14.14 3.87
N TRP A 27 1.37 12.93 3.84
CA TRP A 27 0.01 12.66 3.40
C TRP A 27 -0.81 12.24 4.60
N ASP A 28 -2.11 12.50 4.56
CA ASP A 28 -2.99 11.99 5.59
C ASP A 28 -3.14 10.47 5.45
N VAL A 29 -3.57 9.82 6.54
CA VAL A 29 -3.72 8.36 6.60
C VAL A 29 -4.69 7.86 5.53
N ARG A 30 -5.78 8.60 5.26
CA ARG A 30 -6.79 8.20 4.29
C ARG A 30 -6.26 8.25 2.85
N GLU A 31 -5.44 9.23 2.51
CA GLU A 31 -4.73 9.30 1.23
C GLU A 31 -3.76 8.11 1.06
N ILE A 32 -3.01 7.79 2.12
CA ILE A 32 -2.09 6.63 2.12
C ILE A 32 -2.88 5.33 1.89
N THR A 33 -3.93 5.09 2.67
CA THR A 33 -4.77 3.89 2.56
C THR A 33 -5.42 3.79 1.19
N ARG A 34 -6.03 4.87 0.67
CA ARG A 34 -6.61 4.87 -0.68
C ARG A 34 -5.59 4.59 -1.78
N SER A 35 -4.34 5.02 -1.61
CA SER A 35 -3.28 4.70 -2.56
C SER A 35 -2.86 3.23 -2.49
N ILE A 36 -2.83 2.63 -1.30
CA ILE A 36 -2.56 1.19 -1.12
C ILE A 36 -3.69 0.36 -1.73
N ASP A 37 -4.95 0.70 -1.49
CA ASP A 37 -6.12 -0.02 -2.00
C ASP A 37 -6.21 -0.03 -3.53
N LYS A 38 -5.57 0.94 -4.20
CA LYS A 38 -5.47 0.99 -5.67
C LYS A 38 -4.40 0.06 -6.24
N MET A 39 -3.54 -0.52 -5.42
CA MET A 39 -2.49 -1.42 -5.89
C MET A 39 -3.07 -2.78 -6.25
N THR A 40 -2.68 -3.34 -7.40
CA THR A 40 -3.16 -4.65 -7.89
C THR A 40 -2.97 -5.77 -6.86
N ILE A 41 -1.83 -5.80 -6.16
CA ILE A 41 -1.57 -6.81 -5.12
C ILE A 41 -2.56 -6.69 -3.96
N ARG A 42 -2.90 -5.47 -3.54
CA ARG A 42 -3.87 -5.24 -2.46
C ARG A 42 -5.28 -5.62 -2.89
N GLN A 43 -5.66 -5.30 -4.12
CA GLN A 43 -6.96 -5.70 -4.66
C GLN A 43 -7.12 -7.22 -4.72
N ARG A 44 -6.04 -7.94 -5.03
CA ARG A 44 -6.01 -9.41 -4.98
C ARG A 44 -6.18 -9.91 -3.54
N GLU A 45 -5.44 -9.37 -2.58
CA GLU A 45 -5.58 -9.74 -1.16
C GLU A 45 -7.00 -9.54 -0.66
N ILE A 46 -7.62 -8.38 -0.94
CA ILE A 46 -9.01 -8.10 -0.53
C ILE A 46 -9.98 -9.14 -1.12
N ARG A 47 -9.74 -9.59 -2.36
CA ARG A 47 -10.57 -10.63 -2.98
C ARG A 47 -10.39 -11.98 -2.29
N GLU A 48 -9.15 -12.40 -2.06
CA GLU A 48 -8.81 -13.66 -1.37
C GLU A 48 -9.33 -13.67 0.08
N GLU A 49 -9.26 -12.53 0.79
CA GLU A 49 -9.85 -12.34 2.13
C GLU A 49 -11.37 -12.55 2.09
N LYS A 50 -12.08 -11.98 1.10
CA LYS A 50 -13.54 -12.13 0.94
C LYS A 50 -13.94 -13.57 0.60
N GLU A 51 -13.20 -14.22 -0.29
CA GLU A 51 -13.44 -15.63 -0.65
C GLU A 51 -13.23 -16.54 0.56
N THR A 52 -12.18 -16.30 1.35
CA THR A 52 -11.90 -17.06 2.57
C THR A 52 -12.98 -16.85 3.62
N ALA A 53 -13.42 -15.60 3.83
CA ALA A 53 -14.52 -15.29 4.73
C ALA A 53 -15.81 -16.03 4.32
N GLY A 54 -16.18 -16.01 3.03
CA GLY A 54 -17.34 -16.74 2.53
C GLY A 54 -17.29 -18.24 2.84
N LYS A 55 -16.15 -18.89 2.61
CA LYS A 55 -15.94 -20.32 2.90
C LYS A 55 -16.02 -20.70 4.39
N ILE A 56 -15.89 -19.75 5.31
CA ILE A 56 -16.02 -20.01 6.75
C ILE A 56 -17.50 -20.07 7.15
N PHE A 57 -18.38 -19.39 6.40
CA PHE A 57 -19.81 -19.31 6.68
C PHE A 57 -20.66 -20.32 5.89
N ASP A 58 -20.05 -21.06 4.95
CA ASP A 58 -20.60 -22.25 4.28
C ASP A 58 -20.23 -23.53 5.04
#